data_AF-A0A2H0L0G2-F1
#
_entry.id   AF-A0A2H0L0G2-F1
#
_cell.length_a   1.000
_cell.length_b   1.000
_cell.length_c   1.000
_cell.angle_alpha   90.00
_cell.angle_beta   90.00
_cell.angle_gamma   90.00
#
_symmetry.space_group_name_H-M   'P 1'
#
loop_
_entity.id
_entity.type
_entity.pdbx_description
1 polymer ?
#
loop_
_entity_poly.entity_id
_entity_poly.type
_entity_poly.pdbx_seq_one_letter_code
_entity_poly.pdbx_strand_id
1 'polypeptide(L)'
;MKDCAKWSPLVLRIVLGVTLILAGISKLMNPAGFVELITNMAPYLPSSLATAYGYALPYVELVVGVLTLVGLWTRYVAWVGALLFASFIIGVSAATPEVPFFLDPNATRIPNKDFAYLAMMISLGLTGAGMWSIDKKCKNC
;
A
#
# COMPACT_ATOMS: atom_id res chain seq x y z
N MET A 1 -23.19 -13.75 15.73
CA MET A 1 -22.33 -13.43 14.57
C MET A 1 -22.04 -11.92 14.38
N LYS A 2 -22.76 -10.98 15.02
CA LYS A 2 -22.61 -9.53 14.77
C LYS A 2 -21.37 -8.88 15.39
N ASP A 3 -20.66 -9.53 16.32
CA ASP A 3 -19.58 -8.89 17.06
C ASP A 3 -18.19 -9.08 16.44
N CYS A 4 -17.87 -10.27 15.89
CA CYS A 4 -16.58 -10.51 15.24
C CYS A 4 -16.38 -9.65 13.98
N ALA A 5 -17.45 -9.41 13.21
CA ALA A 5 -17.42 -8.57 12.01
C ALA A 5 -17.02 -7.11 12.32
N LYS A 6 -17.25 -6.63 13.55
CA LYS A 6 -16.92 -5.26 13.95
C LYS A 6 -15.41 -5.05 14.17
N TRP A 7 -14.67 -6.11 14.44
CA TRP A 7 -13.21 -6.10 14.68
C TRP A 7 -12.40 -6.37 13.41
N SER A 8 -13.01 -6.96 12.38
CA SER A 8 -12.35 -7.22 11.09
C SER A 8 -11.63 -5.99 10.50
N PRO A 9 -12.23 -4.79 10.45
CA PRO A 9 -11.55 -3.61 9.91
C PRO A 9 -10.39 -3.10 10.77
N LEU A 10 -10.35 -3.45 12.06
CA LEU A 10 -9.21 -3.12 12.93
C LEU A 10 -8.00 -3.98 12.55
N VAL A 11 -8.20 -5.29 12.42
CA VAL A 11 -7.12 -6.22 12.05
C VAL A 11 -6.55 -5.85 10.68
N LEU A 12 -7.42 -5.58 9.70
CA LEU A 12 -7.01 -5.12 8.37
C LEU A 12 -6.18 -3.83 8.44
N ARG A 13 -6.60 -2.83 9.22
CA ARG A 13 -5.85 -1.58 9.39
C ARG A 13 -4.48 -1.78 10.03
N ILE A 14 -4.37 -2.65 11.02
CA ILE A 14 -3.09 -2.95 11.68
C ILE A 14 -2.14 -3.60 10.68
N VAL A 15 -2.58 -4.65 10.00
CA VAL A 15 -1.73 -5.37 9.02
C VAL A 15 -1.29 -4.43 7.90
N LEU A 16 -2.22 -3.71 7.29
CA LEU A 16 -1.94 -2.80 6.18
C LEU A 16 -1.09 -1.60 6.61
N GLY A 17 -1.45 -0.97 7.72
CA GLY A 17 -0.78 0.21 8.24
C GLY A 17 0.67 -0.09 8.63
N VAL A 18 0.91 -1.16 9.38
CA VAL A 18 2.27 -1.57 9.76
C VAL A 18 3.09 -1.96 8.52
N THR A 19 2.50 -2.71 7.58
CA THR A 19 3.19 -3.10 6.34
C THR A 19 3.67 -1.89 5.55
N LEU A 20 2.79 -0.91 5.31
CA LEU A 20 3.14 0.31 4.58
C LEU A 20 4.17 1.16 5.33
N ILE A 21 4.07 1.26 6.66
CA ILE A 21 5.05 2.02 7.46
C ILE A 21 6.43 1.37 7.36
N LEU A 22 6.53 0.06 7.59
CA LEU A 22 7.80 -0.64 7.49
C LEU A 22 8.38 -0.60 6.07
N ALA A 23 7.52 -0.70 5.05
CA ALA A 23 7.92 -0.59 3.66
C ALA A 23 8.41 0.81 3.27
N GLY A 24 7.81 1.87 3.83
CA GLY A 24 8.26 3.24 3.61
C GLY A 24 9.58 3.53 4.34
N ILE A 25 9.71 3.09 5.60
CA ILE A 25 10.97 3.23 6.37
C ILE A 25 12.12 2.51 5.64
N SER A 26 11.90 1.27 5.18
CA SER A 26 12.97 0.52 4.51
C SER A 26 13.46 1.19 3.23
N LYS A 27 12.60 1.90 2.49
CA LYS A 27 12.98 2.70 1.33
C LYS A 27 13.72 3.98 1.70
N LEU A 28 13.34 4.62 2.82
CA LEU A 28 14.03 5.82 3.32
C LEU A 28 15.42 5.55 3.88
N MET A 29 15.76 4.30 4.21
CA MET A 29 17.11 3.93 4.65
C MET A 29 18.16 4.05 3.54
N ASN A 30 17.75 3.92 2.27
CA ASN A 30 18.61 4.14 1.11
C ASN A 30 17.80 4.81 -0.03
N PRO A 31 17.49 6.11 0.09
CA PRO A 31 16.60 6.79 -0.84
C PRO A 31 17.24 6.93 -2.23
N ALA A 32 18.56 7.16 -2.29
CA ALA A 32 19.28 7.26 -3.56
C ALA A 32 19.26 5.93 -4.32
N GLY A 33 19.56 4.81 -3.65
CA GLY A 33 19.50 3.48 -4.26
C GLY A 33 18.08 3.09 -4.69
N PHE A 34 17.05 3.49 -3.94
CA PHE A 34 15.66 3.25 -4.33
C PHE A 34 15.26 4.03 -5.58
N VAL A 35 15.65 5.31 -5.68
CA VAL A 35 15.40 6.14 -6.87
C VAL A 35 16.10 5.58 -8.10
N GLU A 36 17.34 5.13 -7.95
CA GLU A 36 18.09 4.47 -9.03
C GLU A 36 17.38 3.19 -9.50
N LEU A 37 16.93 2.35 -8.55
CA LEU A 37 16.11 1.16 -8.84
C LEU A 37 14.88 1.50 -9.68
N ILE A 38 14.08 2.48 -9.25
CA ILE A 38 12.86 2.89 -9.96
C ILE A 38 13.18 3.42 -11.36
N THR A 39 14.24 4.20 -11.51
CA THR A 39 14.64 4.78 -12.80
C THR A 39 15.09 3.69 -13.79
N ASN A 40 15.76 2.65 -13.30
CA ASN A 40 16.17 1.51 -14.11
C ASN A 40 15.01 0.57 -14.47
N MET A 41 14.01 0.44 -13.59
CA MET A 41 12.86 -0.45 -13.77
C MET A 41 11.77 0.11 -14.68
N ALA A 42 11.73 1.44 -14.87
CA ALA A 42 10.71 2.11 -15.68
C ALA A 42 11.31 2.85 -16.87
N PRO A 43 11.96 2.16 -17.84
CA PRO A 43 12.60 2.80 -18.99
C PRO A 43 11.62 3.55 -19.91
N TYR A 44 10.34 3.23 -19.81
CA TYR A 44 9.23 3.89 -20.52
C TYR A 44 8.81 5.22 -19.87
N LEU A 45 9.24 5.51 -18.64
CA LEU A 45 8.91 6.74 -17.93
C LEU A 45 10.05 7.77 -18.10
N PRO A 46 9.75 9.06 -18.29
CA PRO A 46 10.79 10.09 -18.26
C PRO A 46 11.56 10.03 -16.94
N SER A 47 12.89 10.16 -17.01
CA SER A 47 13.77 10.05 -15.84
C SER A 47 13.38 11.02 -14.71
N SER A 48 12.90 12.21 -15.05
CA SER A 48 12.39 13.20 -14.09
C SER A 48 11.15 12.70 -13.34
N LEU A 49 10.22 12.03 -14.02
CA LEU A 49 9.02 11.46 -13.42
C LEU A 49 9.36 10.26 -12.53
N ALA A 50 10.24 9.38 -13.00
CA ALA A 50 10.71 8.23 -12.22
C ALA A 50 11.42 8.68 -10.94
N THR A 51 12.25 9.72 -11.03
CA THR A 51 12.93 10.33 -9.88
C THR A 51 11.92 10.92 -8.89
N ALA A 52 10.97 11.73 -9.39
CA ALA A 52 9.94 12.33 -8.53
C ALA A 52 9.10 11.25 -7.83
N TYR A 53 8.71 10.20 -8.56
CA TYR A 53 8.00 9.06 -7.99
C TYR A 53 8.83 8.34 -6.93
N GLY A 54 10.09 8.00 -7.22
CA GLY A 54 10.98 7.32 -6.28
C GLY A 54 11.19 8.08 -4.98
N TYR A 55 11.27 9.42 -5.03
CA TYR A 55 11.35 10.23 -3.81
C TYR A 55 10.01 10.40 -3.11
N ALA A 56 8.90 10.55 -3.82
CA ALA A 56 7.60 10.78 -3.22
C ALA A 56 7.01 9.51 -2.57
N LEU A 57 7.26 8.35 -3.19
CA LEU A 57 6.62 7.09 -2.83
C LEU A 57 6.79 6.69 -1.36
N PRO A 58 8.00 6.74 -0.75
CA PRO A 58 8.20 6.34 0.64
C PRO A 58 7.40 7.22 1.61
N TYR A 59 7.30 8.53 1.34
CA TYR A 59 6.50 9.44 2.16
C TYR A 59 5.01 9.15 2.02
N VAL A 60 4.54 8.86 0.81
CA VAL A 60 3.14 8.47 0.57
C VAL A 60 2.82 7.17 1.32
N GLU A 61 3.69 6.17 1.26
CA GLU A 61 3.52 4.92 2.01
C GLU A 61 3.42 5.17 3.52
N LEU A 62 4.28 6.02 4.08
CA LEU A 62 4.24 6.35 5.51
C LEU A 62 2.95 7.06 5.89
N VAL A 63 2.55 8.09 5.13
CA VAL A 63 1.34 8.86 5.41
C VAL A 63 0.10 7.98 5.31
N VAL A 64 -0.04 7.21 4.22
CA VAL A 64 -1.16 6.27 4.03
C VAL A 64 -1.15 5.19 5.11
N GLY A 65 0.03 4.66 5.47
CA GLY A 65 0.20 3.65 6.50
C GLY A 65 -0.23 4.15 7.89
N VAL A 66 0.22 5.35 8.29
CA VAL A 66 -0.15 5.97 9.57
C VAL A 66 -1.64 6.30 9.62
N LEU A 67 -2.19 6.92 8.57
CA LEU A 67 -3.61 7.26 8.52
C LEU A 67 -4.50 6.01 8.55
N THR A 68 -4.08 4.94 7.84
CA THR A 68 -4.76 3.64 7.88
C THR A 68 -4.71 3.05 9.28
N LEU A 69 -3.54 3.04 9.92
CA LEU A 69 -3.34 2.46 11.25
C LEU A 69 -4.20 3.16 12.32
N VAL A 70 -4.14 4.50 12.35
CA VAL A 70 -4.92 5.33 13.27
C VAL A 70 -6.42 5.28 12.93
N GLY A 71 -6.75 5.02 11.66
CA GLY A 71 -8.10 5.00 11.15
C GLY A 71 -8.69 6.39 11.02
N LEU A 72 -7.95 7.31 10.40
CA LEU A 72 -8.45 8.62 9.99
C LEU A 72 -8.70 8.63 8.49
N TRP A 73 -9.84 9.20 8.06
CA TRP A 73 -10.34 9.19 6.68
C TRP A 73 -10.25 7.82 6.00
N THR A 74 -10.57 6.77 6.75
CA THR A 74 -10.34 5.37 6.39
C THR A 74 -10.81 5.00 4.99
N ARG A 75 -11.99 5.47 4.55
CA ARG A 75 -12.49 5.18 3.20
C ARG A 75 -11.62 5.79 2.11
N TYR A 76 -11.25 7.07 2.25
CA TYR A 76 -10.42 7.75 1.26
C TYR A 76 -9.00 7.16 1.23
N VAL A 77 -8.41 6.98 2.41
CA VAL A 77 -7.07 6.42 2.56
C VAL A 77 -7.00 4.99 2.04
N ALA A 78 -8.06 4.18 2.24
CA ALA A 78 -8.13 2.84 1.68
C ALA A 78 -8.10 2.82 0.15
N TRP A 79 -8.82 3.73 -0.51
CA TRP A 79 -8.77 3.83 -1.98
C TRP A 79 -7.42 4.32 -2.49
N VAL A 80 -6.80 5.30 -1.81
CA VAL A 80 -5.43 5.73 -2.11
C VAL A 80 -4.44 4.58 -1.94
N GLY A 81 -4.56 3.82 -0.84
CA GLY A 81 -3.75 2.62 -0.60
C GLY A 81 -3.98 1.52 -1.63
N ALA A 82 -5.21 1.32 -2.11
CA ALA A 82 -5.51 0.39 -3.19
C ALA A 82 -4.81 0.80 -4.49
N LEU A 83 -4.87 2.08 -4.87
CA LEU A 83 -4.14 2.60 -6.03
C LEU A 83 -2.62 2.45 -5.86
N LEU A 84 -2.12 2.65 -4.65
CA LEU A 84 -0.71 2.47 -4.32
C LEU A 84 -0.27 1.02 -4.52
N PHE A 85 -0.98 0.03 -3.97
CA PHE A 85 -0.65 -1.38 -4.23
C PHE A 85 -0.83 -1.77 -5.69
N ALA A 86 -1.82 -1.24 -6.40
CA ALA A 86 -1.96 -1.46 -7.84
C ALA A 86 -0.73 -0.93 -8.61
N SER A 87 -0.20 0.23 -8.21
CA SER A 87 1.03 0.79 -8.80
C SER A 87 2.25 -0.11 -8.56
N PHE A 88 2.36 -0.75 -7.40
CA PHE A 88 3.43 -1.71 -7.11
C PHE A 88 3.35 -2.96 -7.97
N ILE A 89 2.14 -3.52 -8.10
CA ILE A 89 1.92 -4.69 -8.96
C ILE A 89 2.32 -4.35 -10.40
N ILE A 90 1.93 -3.18 -10.92
CA ILE A 90 2.32 -2.74 -12.27
C ILE A 90 3.84 -2.55 -12.37
N GLY A 91 4.45 -1.85 -11.41
CA GLY A 91 5.88 -1.56 -11.42
C GLY A 91 6.74 -2.82 -11.37
N VAL A 92 6.40 -3.78 -10.50
CA VAL A 92 7.07 -5.07 -10.43
C VAL A 92 6.91 -5.85 -11.73
N SER A 93 5.68 -5.92 -12.26
CA SER A 93 5.41 -6.68 -13.48
C SER A 93 6.09 -6.10 -14.72
N ALA A 94 6.23 -4.78 -14.78
CA ALA A 94 6.96 -4.12 -15.85
C ALA A 94 8.48 -4.31 -15.74
N ALA A 95 9.00 -4.41 -14.51
CA ALA A 95 10.42 -4.68 -14.26
C ALA A 95 10.82 -6.13 -14.56
N THR A 96 9.88 -7.08 -14.47
CA THR A 96 10.15 -8.51 -14.63
C THR A 96 9.16 -9.16 -15.61
N PRO A 97 9.31 -8.94 -16.93
CA PRO A 97 8.34 -9.37 -17.93
C PRO A 97 8.28 -10.90 -18.14
N GLU A 98 9.28 -11.65 -17.70
CA GLU A 98 9.33 -13.12 -17.85
C GLU A 98 8.45 -13.85 -16.82
N VAL A 99 8.19 -13.23 -15.67
CA VAL A 99 7.33 -13.79 -14.63
C VAL A 99 5.88 -13.36 -14.85
N PRO A 100 4.91 -14.29 -14.76
CA PRO A 100 3.51 -13.94 -14.85
C PRO A 100 3.11 -12.89 -13.81
N PHE A 101 2.33 -11.89 -14.24
CA PHE A 101 1.87 -10.74 -13.45
C PHE A 101 1.32 -11.08 -12.04
N PHE A 102 0.75 -12.28 -11.85
CA PHE A 102 0.15 -12.71 -10.60
C PHE A 102 1.14 -13.37 -9.62
N LEU A 103 2.38 -13.65 -10.01
CA LEU A 103 3.37 -14.36 -9.21
C LEU A 103 4.44 -13.42 -8.65
N ASP A 104 5.06 -13.81 -7.53
CA ASP A 104 6.17 -13.07 -6.94
C ASP A 104 7.47 -13.33 -7.74
N PRO A 105 8.18 -12.30 -8.23
CA PRO A 105 9.47 -12.49 -8.91
C PRO A 105 10.55 -13.12 -8.04
N ASN A 106 10.51 -12.94 -6.73
CA ASN A 106 11.46 -13.54 -5.78
C ASN A 106 11.04 -14.95 -5.34
N ALA A 107 9.78 -15.31 -5.58
CA ALA A 107 9.22 -16.60 -5.19
C ALA A 107 8.13 -17.02 -6.21
N THR A 108 8.56 -17.43 -7.40
CA THR A 108 7.70 -17.69 -8.57
C THR A 108 6.65 -18.80 -8.41
N ARG A 109 6.59 -19.45 -7.25
CA ARG A 109 5.60 -20.47 -6.90
C ARG A 109 4.44 -19.93 -6.06
N ILE A 110 4.54 -18.70 -5.56
CA ILE A 110 3.51 -18.06 -4.74
C ILE A 110 2.96 -16.82 -5.45
N PRO A 111 1.67 -16.48 -5.24
CA PRO A 111 1.11 -15.24 -5.73
C PRO A 111 1.82 -14.02 -5.15
N ASN A 112 1.90 -12.94 -5.92
CA ASN A 112 2.43 -11.67 -5.43
C ASN A 112 1.59 -11.19 -4.22
N LYS A 113 2.28 -10.97 -3.09
CA LYS A 113 1.68 -10.51 -1.83
C LYS A 113 0.86 -9.22 -1.99
N ASP A 114 1.21 -8.37 -2.96
CA ASP A 114 0.58 -7.07 -3.17
C ASP A 114 -0.88 -7.21 -3.64
N PHE A 115 -1.28 -8.33 -4.27
CA PHE A 115 -2.69 -8.63 -4.53
C PHE A 115 -3.50 -8.81 -3.25
N ALA A 116 -2.93 -9.47 -2.25
CA ALA A 116 -3.60 -9.64 -0.96
C ALA A 116 -3.80 -8.28 -0.28
N TYR A 117 -2.77 -7.43 -0.28
CA TYR A 117 -2.89 -6.08 0.29
C TYR A 117 -3.87 -5.18 -0.48
N LEU A 118 -3.89 -5.28 -1.82
CA LEU A 118 -4.88 -4.60 -2.66
C LEU A 118 -6.30 -5.02 -2.30
N ALA A 119 -6.57 -6.32 -2.23
CA ALA A 119 -7.89 -6.83 -1.86
C ALA A 119 -8.32 -6.40 -0.45
N MET A 120 -7.39 -6.40 0.50
CA MET A 120 -7.61 -5.90 1.86
C MET A 120 -7.93 -4.40 1.88
N MET A 121 -7.22 -3.58 1.09
CA MET A 121 -7.50 -2.14 0.96
C MET A 121 -8.87 -1.89 0.34
N ILE A 122 -9.25 -2.61 -0.73
CA ILE A 122 -10.59 -2.50 -1.32
C ILE A 122 -11.67 -2.89 -0.32
N SER A 123 -11.47 -4.00 0.41
CA SER A 123 -12.37 -4.41 1.48
C SER A 123 -12.53 -3.32 2.54
N LEU A 124 -11.44 -2.68 2.96
CA LEU A 124 -11.47 -1.57 3.91
C LEU A 124 -12.20 -0.33 3.34
N GLY A 125 -12.02 -0.03 2.04
CA GLY A 125 -12.71 1.06 1.34
C GLY A 125 -14.22 0.85 1.29
N LEU A 126 -14.66 -0.41 1.08
CA LEU A 126 -16.07 -0.78 1.04
C LEU A 126 -16.70 -0.86 2.44
N THR A 127 -16.04 -1.53 3.38
CA THR A 127 -16.55 -1.79 4.75
C THR A 127 -16.37 -0.61 5.71
N GLY A 128 -15.39 0.27 5.47
CA GLY A 128 -15.10 1.44 6.28
C GLY A 128 -14.30 1.16 7.55
N ALA A 129 -14.37 2.09 8.51
CA ALA A 129 -13.39 2.26 9.58
C ALA A 129 -13.42 1.23 10.74
N GLY A 130 -14.50 0.45 10.89
CA GLY A 130 -14.71 -0.42 12.06
C GLY A 130 -15.11 0.32 13.35
N MET A 131 -15.03 -0.34 14.52
CA MET A 131 -15.42 0.25 15.82
C MET A 131 -14.39 1.17 16.48
N TRP A 132 -13.10 0.99 16.19
CA TRP A 132 -11.96 1.67 16.85
C TRP A 132 -11.20 2.59 15.89
N SER A 133 -11.91 3.56 15.31
CA SER A 133 -11.32 4.53 14.39
C SER A 133 -11.64 5.95 14.85
N ILE A 134 -10.70 6.87 14.65
CA ILE A 134 -10.91 8.29 14.96
C ILE A 134 -12.08 8.87 14.16
N ASP A 135 -12.32 8.40 12.92
CA ASP A 135 -13.47 8.81 12.10
C ASP A 135 -14.81 8.65 12.82
N LYS A 136 -14.97 7.57 13.61
CA LYS A 136 -16.20 7.33 14.37
C LYS A 136 -16.36 8.29 15.54
N LYS A 137 -15.24 8.68 16.17
CA LYS A 137 -15.24 9.61 17.30
C LYS A 137 -15.55 11.04 16.83
N CYS A 138 -15.06 11.43 15.64
CA CYS A 138 -15.36 12.75 15.03
C CYS A 138 -16.78 12.88 14.46
N LYS A 139 -17.46 11.80 14.06
CA LYS A 139 -18.86 11.85 13.58
C LYS A 139 -19.91 12.07 14.69
N ASN A 140 -19.51 11.91 15.96
CA ASN A 140 -20.37 12.13 17.13
C ASN A 140 -19.99 13.40 17.90
N CYS A 141 -19.28 14.35 17.28
CA CYS A 141 -18.95 15.65 17.84
C CYS A 141 -19.76 16.76 17.17
#